data_AF-A0A8T4JLG1-F1
#
_entry.id   AF-A0A8T4JLG1-F1
#
_cell.length_a   1.000
_cell.length_b   1.000
_cell.length_c   1.000
_cell.angle_alpha   90.00
_cell.angle_beta   90.00
_cell.angle_gamma   90.00
#
_symmetry.space_group_name_H-M   'P 1'
#
loop_
_entity.id
_entity.type
_entity.pdbx_description
1 polymer ?
#
loop_
_entity_poly.entity_id
_entity_poly.type
_entity_poly.pdbx_seq_one_letter_code
_entity_poly.pdbx_strand_id
1 'polypeptide(L)'
;MTREQILKLFPDATDDQITNLLNQSNGELAKEKEKTKAYKANAEKAADLQKRIDELETDNLSEVEKVNKALEEANKTIADLQKNNAIRDQREAAMTNFKITAEQAKAVVKDDGSLDYAELGKIMSEKETAAAQAKEKEIAGNQANPNGGSAGGDTKTDAEKTAEAIGKTLSGSNKAAESIVESYLK
;
A
#
# COMPACT_ATOMS: atom_id res chain seq x y z
N MET A 1 -41.01 -56.82 -53.05
CA MET A 1 -41.17 -58.19 -53.55
C MET A 1 -42.51 -58.27 -54.25
N THR A 2 -42.60 -58.88 -55.44
CA THR A 2 -43.84 -59.00 -56.21
C THR A 2 -44.29 -60.47 -56.31
N ARG A 3 -45.55 -60.69 -56.65
CA ARG A 3 -46.12 -62.04 -56.85
C ARG A 3 -45.29 -62.87 -57.85
N GLU A 4 -44.90 -62.25 -58.96
CA GLU A 4 -44.07 -62.87 -60.00
C GLU A 4 -42.67 -63.25 -59.50
N GLN A 5 -42.08 -62.45 -58.62
CA GLN A 5 -40.78 -62.76 -58.00
C GLN A 5 -40.88 -63.95 -57.04
N ILE A 6 -42.00 -64.08 -56.31
CA ILE A 6 -42.24 -65.20 -55.40
C ILE A 6 -42.45 -66.50 -56.18
N LEU A 7 -43.27 -66.49 -57.22
CA LEU A 7 -43.48 -67.65 -58.10
C LEU A 7 -42.19 -68.12 -58.80
N LYS A 8 -41.28 -67.18 -59.13
CA LYS A 8 -39.97 -67.52 -59.70
C LYS A 8 -39.06 -68.27 -58.72
N LEU A 9 -39.20 -68.03 -57.43
CA LEU A 9 -38.40 -68.63 -56.35
C LEU A 9 -39.09 -69.88 -55.77
N PHE A 10 -40.41 -69.89 -55.78
CA PHE A 10 -41.27 -70.95 -55.24
C PHE A 10 -42.41 -71.23 -56.23
N PRO A 11 -42.14 -71.97 -57.33
CA PRO A 11 -43.12 -72.19 -58.40
C PRO A 11 -44.35 -73.02 -57.98
N ASP A 12 -44.23 -73.83 -56.93
CA ASP A 12 -45.32 -74.67 -56.39
C ASP A 12 -46.08 -73.99 -55.23
N ALA A 13 -45.77 -72.74 -54.89
CA ALA A 13 -46.43 -72.03 -53.80
C ALA A 13 -47.89 -71.71 -54.17
N THR A 14 -48.81 -71.97 -53.24
CA THR A 14 -50.23 -71.68 -53.46
C THR A 14 -50.53 -70.18 -53.41
N ASP A 15 -51.64 -69.77 -54.02
CA ASP A 15 -52.09 -68.37 -54.04
C ASP A 15 -52.22 -67.76 -52.64
N ASP A 16 -52.65 -68.55 -51.65
CA ASP A 16 -52.76 -68.14 -50.24
C ASP A 16 -51.38 -67.97 -49.58
N GLN A 17 -50.43 -68.88 -49.85
CA GLN A 17 -49.06 -68.78 -49.35
C GLN A 17 -48.36 -67.52 -49.89
N ILE A 18 -48.55 -67.23 -51.18
CA ILE A 18 -47.99 -66.03 -51.82
C ILE A 18 -48.60 -64.76 -51.22
N THR A 19 -49.91 -64.76 -51.00
CA THR A 19 -50.62 -63.60 -50.42
C THR A 19 -50.18 -63.34 -48.98
N ASN A 20 -50.05 -64.38 -48.15
CA ASN A 20 -49.57 -64.25 -46.77
C ASN A 20 -48.12 -63.72 -46.71
N LEU A 21 -47.23 -64.22 -47.57
CA LEU A 21 -45.84 -63.75 -47.63
C LEU A 21 -45.74 -62.27 -48.04
N LEU A 22 -46.53 -61.84 -49.05
CA LEU A 22 -46.58 -60.45 -49.46
C LEU A 22 -47.11 -59.54 -48.35
N ASN A 23 -48.16 -59.96 -47.65
CA ASN A 23 -48.73 -59.20 -46.54
C ASN A 23 -47.73 -59.08 -45.37
N GLN A 24 -47.02 -60.16 -45.03
CA GLN A 24 -45.98 -60.13 -44.01
C GLN A 24 -44.82 -59.21 -44.41
N SER A 25 -44.31 -59.36 -45.65
CA SER A 25 -43.22 -58.53 -46.18
C SER A 25 -43.58 -57.05 -46.21
N ASN A 26 -44.81 -56.71 -46.62
CA ASN A 26 -45.29 -55.33 -46.61
C ASN A 26 -45.45 -54.78 -45.18
N GLY A 27 -45.90 -55.61 -44.22
CA GLY A 27 -46.00 -55.25 -42.81
C GLY A 27 -44.64 -55.00 -42.16
N GLU A 28 -43.63 -55.82 -42.46
CA GLU A 28 -42.25 -55.63 -42.02
C GLU A 28 -41.63 -54.37 -42.64
N LEU A 29 -41.84 -54.15 -43.94
CA LEU A 29 -41.36 -52.94 -44.63
C LEU A 29 -41.97 -51.65 -44.04
N ALA A 30 -43.25 -51.69 -43.67
CA ALA A 30 -43.90 -50.55 -43.00
C ALA A 30 -43.28 -50.27 -41.62
N LYS A 31 -43.08 -51.32 -40.80
CA LYS A 31 -42.41 -51.20 -39.50
C LYS A 31 -40.99 -50.68 -39.62
N GLU A 32 -40.23 -51.15 -40.61
CA GLU A 32 -38.86 -50.71 -40.82
C GLU A 32 -38.78 -49.24 -41.27
N LYS A 33 -39.72 -48.80 -42.11
CA LYS A 33 -39.84 -47.39 -42.48
C LYS A 33 -40.17 -46.51 -41.27
N GLU A 34 -41.02 -46.96 -40.36
CA GLU A 34 -41.30 -46.23 -39.12
C GLU A 34 -40.08 -46.16 -38.19
N LYS A 35 -39.39 -47.28 -37.98
CA LYS A 35 -38.13 -47.30 -37.23
C LYS A 35 -37.09 -46.36 -37.82
N THR A 36 -36.93 -46.38 -39.14
CA THR A 36 -36.00 -45.50 -39.84
C THR A 36 -36.33 -44.02 -39.59
N LYS A 37 -37.61 -43.65 -39.66
CA LYS A 37 -38.06 -42.28 -39.33
C LYS A 37 -37.76 -41.92 -37.87
N ALA A 38 -38.04 -42.83 -36.94
CA ALA A 38 -37.77 -42.62 -35.51
C ALA A 38 -36.27 -42.48 -35.23
N TYR A 39 -35.42 -43.31 -35.83
CA TYR A 39 -33.97 -43.20 -35.71
C TYR A 39 -33.45 -41.89 -36.30
N LYS A 40 -33.99 -41.46 -37.43
CA LYS A 40 -33.62 -40.16 -38.01
C LYS A 40 -33.97 -39.00 -37.08
N ALA A 41 -35.19 -38.98 -36.54
CA ALA A 41 -35.61 -37.94 -35.58
C ALA A 41 -34.77 -37.95 -34.29
N ASN A 42 -34.44 -39.14 -33.78
CA ASN A 42 -33.57 -39.27 -32.61
C ASN A 42 -32.14 -38.81 -32.90
N ALA A 43 -31.61 -39.09 -34.09
CA ALA A 43 -30.29 -38.64 -34.50
C ALA A 43 -30.23 -37.11 -34.64
N GLU A 44 -31.26 -36.49 -35.24
CA GLU A 44 -31.39 -35.03 -35.32
C GLU A 44 -31.44 -34.40 -33.91
N LYS A 45 -32.26 -34.96 -33.01
CA LYS A 45 -32.34 -34.49 -31.62
C LYS A 45 -31.02 -34.66 -30.86
N ALA A 46 -30.30 -35.76 -31.08
CA ALA A 46 -28.99 -35.99 -30.47
C ALA A 46 -27.95 -34.98 -30.98
N ALA A 47 -27.95 -34.67 -32.28
CA ALA A 47 -27.07 -33.66 -32.85
C ALA A 47 -27.35 -32.27 -32.27
N ASP A 48 -28.62 -31.88 -32.12
CA ASP A 48 -29.01 -30.60 -31.51
C ASP A 48 -28.60 -30.51 -30.03
N LEU A 49 -28.74 -31.61 -29.28
CA LEU A 49 -28.31 -31.66 -27.88
C LEU A 49 -26.78 -31.55 -27.76
N GLN A 50 -26.03 -32.23 -28.64
CA GLN A 50 -24.57 -32.13 -28.66
C GLN A 50 -24.13 -30.71 -28.91
N LYS A 51 -24.73 -30.05 -29.92
CA LYS A 51 -24.42 -28.66 -30.24
C LYS A 51 -24.62 -27.72 -29.04
N ARG A 52 -25.72 -27.90 -28.29
CA ARG A 52 -26.00 -27.11 -27.09
C ARG A 52 -24.99 -27.36 -25.96
N ILE A 53 -24.51 -28.59 -25.82
CA ILE A 53 -23.47 -28.92 -24.82
C ILE A 53 -22.17 -28.21 -25.20
N ASP A 54 -21.75 -28.29 -26.47
CA ASP A 54 -20.52 -27.66 -26.95
C ASP A 54 -20.55 -26.13 -26.78
N GLU A 55 -21.70 -25.50 -27.05
CA GLU A 55 -21.93 -24.07 -26.83
C GLU A 55 -21.80 -23.70 -25.33
N LEU A 56 -22.44 -24.46 -24.44
CA LEU A 56 -22.37 -24.23 -22.99
C LEU A 56 -20.97 -24.44 -22.42
N GLU A 57 -20.24 -25.47 -22.87
CA GLU A 57 -18.87 -25.71 -22.44
C GLU A 57 -17.94 -24.58 -22.89
N THR A 58 -18.11 -24.09 -24.13
CA THR A 58 -17.33 -22.97 -24.67
C THR A 58 -17.61 -21.67 -23.91
N ASP A 59 -18.88 -21.36 -23.66
CA ASP A 59 -19.26 -20.15 -22.91
C ASP A 59 -18.73 -20.20 -21.48
N ASN A 60 -18.86 -21.34 -20.80
CA ASN A 60 -18.37 -21.55 -19.44
C ASN A 60 -16.84 -21.48 -19.36
N LEU A 61 -16.11 -22.01 -20.36
CA LEU A 61 -14.66 -21.84 -20.46
C LEU A 61 -14.28 -20.36 -20.54
N SER A 62 -14.99 -19.58 -21.38
CA SER A 62 -14.77 -18.12 -21.49
C SER A 62 -15.07 -17.38 -20.19
N GLU A 63 -16.09 -17.78 -19.43
CA GLU A 63 -16.39 -17.19 -18.13
C GLU A 63 -15.31 -17.52 -17.09
N VAL A 64 -14.82 -18.76 -17.05
CA VAL A 64 -13.72 -19.18 -16.17
C VAL A 64 -12.45 -18.38 -16.46
N GLU A 65 -12.11 -18.17 -17.73
CA GLU A 65 -10.95 -17.34 -18.12
C GLU A 65 -11.09 -15.89 -17.63
N LYS A 66 -12.27 -15.29 -17.78
CA LYS A 66 -12.55 -13.92 -17.27
C LYS A 66 -12.43 -13.85 -15.75
N VAL A 67 -12.97 -14.84 -15.04
CA VAL A 67 -12.88 -14.90 -13.57
C VAL A 67 -11.44 -15.08 -13.11
N ASN A 68 -10.66 -15.95 -13.76
CA ASN A 68 -9.25 -16.15 -13.44
C ASN A 68 -8.43 -14.88 -13.66
N LYS A 69 -8.66 -14.15 -14.74
CA LYS A 69 -8.00 -12.86 -14.98
C LYS A 69 -8.35 -11.82 -13.92
N ALA A 70 -9.64 -11.70 -13.58
CA ALA A 70 -10.08 -10.80 -12.51
C ALA A 70 -9.48 -11.19 -11.15
N LEU A 71 -9.35 -12.50 -10.87
CA LEU A 71 -8.73 -13.02 -9.67
C LEU A 71 -7.23 -12.69 -9.61
N GLU A 72 -6.49 -12.83 -10.72
CA GLU A 72 -5.09 -12.43 -10.81
C GLU A 72 -4.90 -10.92 -10.56
N GLU A 73 -5.73 -10.09 -11.19
CA GLU A 73 -5.71 -8.62 -11.00
C GLU A 73 -6.04 -8.23 -9.55
N ALA A 74 -7.02 -8.89 -8.94
CA ALA A 74 -7.37 -8.70 -7.54
C ALA A 74 -6.22 -9.12 -6.61
N ASN A 75 -5.59 -10.27 -6.86
CA ASN A 75 -4.46 -10.76 -6.07
C ASN A 75 -3.25 -9.82 -6.17
N LYS A 76 -2.97 -9.27 -7.35
CA LYS A 76 -1.92 -8.25 -7.52
C LYS A 76 -2.21 -7.00 -6.70
N THR A 77 -3.46 -6.51 -6.76
CA THR A 77 -3.90 -5.35 -5.98
C THR A 77 -3.77 -5.60 -4.48
N ILE A 78 -4.15 -6.79 -4.00
CA ILE A 78 -3.99 -7.20 -2.61
C ILE A 78 -2.51 -7.19 -2.20
N ALA A 79 -1.62 -7.74 -3.02
CA ALA A 79 -0.19 -7.75 -2.73
C ALA A 79 0.41 -6.33 -2.63
N ASP A 80 0.03 -5.44 -3.55
CA ASP A 80 0.48 -4.04 -3.54
C ASP A 80 -0.03 -3.30 -2.28
N LEU A 81 -1.29 -3.51 -1.90
CA LEU A 81 -1.86 -2.93 -0.68
C LEU A 81 -1.18 -3.46 0.58
N GLN A 82 -0.90 -4.76 0.65
CA GLN A 82 -0.18 -5.37 1.77
C GLN A 82 1.22 -4.79 1.91
N LYS A 83 1.95 -4.65 0.80
CA LYS A 83 3.27 -4.00 0.80
C LYS A 83 3.19 -2.55 1.27
N ASN A 84 2.26 -1.77 0.75
CA ASN A 84 2.09 -0.36 1.12
C ASN A 84 1.72 -0.18 2.60
N ASN A 85 0.84 -1.05 3.12
CA ASN A 85 0.49 -1.04 4.55
C ASN A 85 1.70 -1.37 5.43
N ALA A 86 2.50 -2.37 5.07
CA ALA A 86 3.72 -2.70 5.82
C ALA A 86 4.72 -1.53 5.85
N ILE A 87 4.89 -0.83 4.72
CA ILE A 87 5.74 0.37 4.63
C ILE A 87 5.19 1.50 5.50
N ARG A 88 3.86 1.71 5.49
CA ARG A 88 3.22 2.71 6.33
C ARG A 88 3.45 2.42 7.81
N ASP A 89 3.27 1.17 8.23
CA ASP A 89 3.46 0.77 9.63
C ASP A 89 4.93 0.90 10.04
N GLN A 90 5.89 0.61 9.14
CA GLN A 90 7.31 0.88 9.35
C GLN A 90 7.61 2.38 9.51
N ARG A 91 6.99 3.25 8.68
CA ARG A 91 7.11 4.71 8.80
C ARG A 91 6.55 5.21 10.13
N GLU A 92 5.42 4.67 10.57
CA GLU A 92 4.81 5.00 11.85
C GLU A 92 5.70 4.57 13.03
N ALA A 93 6.28 3.37 12.95
CA ALA A 93 7.27 2.92 13.92
C ALA A 93 8.52 3.82 13.92
N ALA A 94 9.01 4.23 12.75
CA ALA A 94 10.16 5.13 12.64
C ALA A 94 9.87 6.51 13.26
N MET A 95 8.71 7.11 12.97
CA MET A 95 8.26 8.36 13.61
C MET A 95 8.27 8.23 15.13
N THR A 96 7.68 7.16 15.64
CA THR A 96 7.52 6.95 17.08
C THR A 96 8.85 6.66 17.78
N ASN A 97 9.70 5.82 17.19
CA ASN A 97 10.94 5.36 17.81
C ASN A 97 12.05 6.42 17.72
N PHE A 98 12.18 7.08 16.58
CA PHE A 98 13.23 8.09 16.36
C PHE A 98 12.75 9.51 16.71
N LYS A 99 11.46 9.69 17.01
CA LYS A 99 10.84 10.99 17.31
C LYS A 99 11.12 11.98 16.18
N ILE A 100 10.85 11.54 14.95
CA ILE A 100 11.04 12.28 13.70
C ILE A 100 9.69 12.58 13.06
N THR A 101 9.64 13.55 12.14
CA THR A 101 8.41 13.91 11.42
C THR A 101 8.00 12.86 10.38
N ALA A 102 6.78 12.97 9.84
CA ALA A 102 6.30 12.10 8.78
C ALA A 102 7.15 12.21 7.49
N GLU A 103 7.54 13.43 7.12
CA GLU A 103 8.43 13.69 5.98
C GLU A 103 9.80 13.03 6.17
N GLN A 104 10.36 13.15 7.38
CA GLN A 104 11.63 12.51 7.73
C GLN A 104 11.51 10.98 7.73
N ALA A 105 10.41 10.43 8.29
CA ALA A 105 10.16 9.00 8.26
C ALA A 105 9.98 8.47 6.84
N LYS A 106 9.41 9.26 5.92
CA LYS A 106 9.34 8.92 4.49
C LYS A 106 10.71 8.90 3.82
N ALA A 107 11.63 9.78 4.24
CA ALA A 107 13.00 9.78 3.75
C ALA A 107 13.83 8.60 4.32
N VAL A 108 13.56 8.22 5.58
CA VAL A 108 14.22 7.08 6.25
C VAL A 108 13.67 5.72 5.80
N VAL A 109 12.36 5.58 5.59
CA VAL A 109 11.73 4.33 5.13
C VAL A 109 11.30 4.51 3.68
N LYS A 110 12.05 3.88 2.76
CA LYS A 110 11.84 3.98 1.30
C LYS A 110 10.59 3.23 0.86
N ASP A 111 10.15 3.48 -0.38
CA ASP A 111 8.95 2.86 -0.97
C ASP A 111 9.12 1.35 -1.28
N ASP A 112 10.33 0.81 -1.13
CA ASP A 112 10.60 -0.63 -1.14
C ASP A 112 10.58 -1.26 0.26
N GLY A 113 10.37 -0.46 1.33
CA GLY A 113 10.40 -0.88 2.73
C GLY A 113 11.80 -1.00 3.32
N SER A 114 12.84 -0.63 2.58
CA SER A 114 14.20 -0.57 3.12
C SER A 114 14.43 0.69 3.95
N LEU A 115 15.31 0.58 4.95
CA LEU A 115 15.74 1.69 5.78
C LEU A 115 16.96 2.39 5.18
N ASP A 116 16.88 3.72 5.08
CA ASP A 116 17.98 4.60 4.74
C ASP A 116 18.69 5.08 6.00
N TYR A 117 19.72 4.33 6.40
CA TYR A 117 20.50 4.64 7.60
C TYR A 117 21.33 5.92 7.47
N ALA A 118 21.70 6.31 6.25
CA ALA A 118 22.45 7.55 6.03
C ALA A 118 21.54 8.76 6.30
N GLU A 119 20.32 8.74 5.76
CA GLU A 119 19.33 9.78 6.00
C GLU A 119 18.90 9.83 7.48
N LEU A 120 18.70 8.66 8.11
CA LEU A 120 18.41 8.59 9.54
C LEU A 120 19.56 9.20 10.37
N GLY A 121 20.81 8.85 10.07
CA GLY A 121 21.99 9.40 10.76
C GLY A 121 22.09 10.92 10.62
N LYS A 122 21.85 11.44 9.42
CA LYS A 122 21.82 12.88 9.14
C LYS A 122 20.73 13.58 9.96
N ILE A 123 19.50 13.08 9.93
CA ILE A 123 18.37 13.64 10.70
C ILE A 123 18.68 13.67 12.20
N MET A 124 19.25 12.58 12.72
CA MET A 124 19.60 12.51 14.15
C MET A 124 20.70 13.51 14.51
N SER A 125 21.71 13.67 13.66
CA SER A 125 22.79 14.65 13.87
C SER A 125 22.29 16.09 13.79
N GLU A 126 21.41 16.41 12.84
CA GLU A 126 20.78 17.72 12.73
C GLU A 126 19.92 18.04 13.95
N LYS A 127 19.16 17.04 14.43
CA LYS A 127 18.33 17.17 15.64
C LYS A 127 19.16 17.39 16.89
N GLU A 128 20.25 16.65 17.06
CA GLU A 128 21.19 16.82 18.16
C GLU A 128 21.81 18.23 18.14
N THR A 129 22.26 18.69 16.97
CA THR A 129 22.83 20.02 16.78
C THR A 129 21.81 21.12 17.10
N ALA A 130 20.57 20.99 16.60
CA ALA A 130 19.51 21.95 16.86
C ALA A 130 19.13 21.99 18.35
N ALA A 131 19.07 20.84 19.01
CA ALA A 131 18.81 20.77 20.45
C ALA A 131 19.93 21.42 21.28
N ALA A 132 21.19 21.17 20.91
CA ALA A 132 22.35 21.81 21.55
C ALA A 132 22.31 23.33 21.39
N GLN A 133 22.07 23.83 20.17
CA GLN A 133 21.96 25.27 19.88
C GLN A 133 20.78 25.92 20.60
N ALA A 134 19.63 25.24 20.68
CA ALA A 134 18.46 25.74 21.40
C ALA A 134 18.75 25.89 22.90
N LYS A 135 19.43 24.90 23.49
CA LYS A 135 19.83 24.92 24.89
C LYS A 135 20.90 25.99 25.17
N GLU A 136 21.86 26.18 24.26
CA GLU A 136 22.85 27.25 24.37
C GLU A 136 22.20 28.64 24.37
N LYS A 137 21.23 28.86 23.46
CA LYS A 137 20.44 30.11 23.43
C LYS A 137 19.63 30.33 24.70
N GLU A 138 19.03 29.27 25.26
CA GLU A 138 18.28 29.36 26.52
C GLU A 138 19.20 29.77 27.68
N ILE A 139 20.38 29.17 27.78
CA ILE A 139 21.38 29.52 28.82
C ILE A 139 21.88 30.95 28.64
N ALA A 140 22.20 31.36 27.40
CA ALA A 140 22.66 32.72 27.11
C ALA A 140 21.58 33.77 27.39
N GLY A 141 20.30 33.47 27.12
CA GLY A 141 19.17 34.35 27.41
C GLY A 141 18.84 34.46 28.90
N ASN A 142 19.05 33.39 29.68
CA ASN A 142 18.79 33.35 31.12
C ASN A 142 19.98 33.78 32.00
N GLN A 143 21.15 34.06 31.43
CA GLN A 143 22.25 34.64 32.18
C GLN A 143 21.93 36.11 32.50
N ALA A 144 21.97 36.46 33.80
CA ALA A 144 22.02 37.86 34.21
C ALA A 144 23.25 38.49 33.54
N ASN A 145 23.05 39.58 32.79
CA ASN A 145 24.15 40.31 32.16
C ASN A 145 25.17 40.65 33.26
N PRO A 146 26.42 40.12 33.20
CA PRO A 146 27.42 40.38 34.24
C PRO A 146 27.76 41.87 34.35
N ASN A 147 27.42 42.65 33.32
CA ASN A 147 27.42 44.10 33.36
C ASN A 147 26.04 44.61 33.79
N GLY A 148 25.71 44.40 35.08
CA GLY A 148 24.44 44.77 35.71
C GLY A 148 24.12 46.27 35.66
N GLY A 149 23.78 46.78 34.48
CA GLY A 149 23.24 48.10 34.25
C GLY A 149 21.72 48.03 34.22
N SER A 150 21.10 47.95 35.41
CA SER A 150 19.70 48.31 35.53
C SER A 150 19.59 49.82 35.29
N ALA A 151 19.24 50.21 34.06
CA ALA A 151 18.86 51.57 33.73
C ALA A 151 17.53 51.87 34.44
N GLY A 152 17.57 52.49 35.61
CA GLY A 152 16.37 52.94 36.30
C GLY A 152 16.53 53.18 37.79
N GLY A 153 17.14 54.31 38.16
CA GLY A 153 17.09 54.84 39.52
C GLY A 153 18.39 55.52 39.93
N ASP A 154 18.33 56.81 40.24
CA ASP A 154 19.42 57.68 40.75
C ASP A 154 20.08 57.22 42.08
N THR A 155 19.88 55.97 42.47
CA THR A 155 20.42 55.38 43.70
C THR A 155 21.70 54.62 43.38
N LYS A 156 22.85 55.21 43.74
CA LYS A 156 24.16 54.56 43.68
C LYS A 156 24.10 53.17 44.32
N THR A 157 24.61 52.18 43.60
CA THR A 157 24.83 50.82 44.11
C THR A 157 25.83 50.84 45.27
N ASP A 158 25.84 49.80 46.10
CA ASP A 158 26.78 49.72 47.22
C ASP A 158 28.23 49.62 46.75
N ALA A 159 28.46 49.08 45.55
CA ALA A 159 29.76 49.09 44.89
C ALA A 159 30.18 50.52 44.51
N GLU A 160 29.27 51.33 43.93
CA GLU A 160 29.53 52.74 43.62
C GLU A 160 29.75 53.58 44.87
N LYS A 161 28.98 53.35 45.95
CA LYS A 161 29.21 54.01 47.25
C LYS A 161 30.58 53.65 47.82
N THR A 162 31.01 52.40 47.71
CA THR A 162 32.32 51.94 48.18
C THR A 162 33.44 52.55 47.34
N ALA A 163 33.30 52.58 46.02
CA ALA A 163 34.25 53.23 45.13
C ALA A 163 34.34 54.76 45.39
N GLU A 164 33.21 55.42 45.63
CA GLU A 164 33.18 56.84 45.99
C GLU A 164 33.82 57.10 47.36
N ALA A 165 33.57 56.25 48.35
CA ALA A 165 34.21 56.34 49.66
C ALA A 165 35.74 56.19 49.55
N ILE A 166 36.21 55.17 48.82
CA ILE A 166 37.63 54.95 48.55
C ILE A 166 38.25 56.16 47.83
N GLY A 167 37.60 56.67 46.78
CA GLY A 167 38.05 57.84 46.04
C GLY A 167 38.12 59.10 46.90
N LYS A 168 37.13 59.34 47.76
CA LYS A 168 37.14 60.47 48.71
C LYS A 168 38.25 60.34 49.75
N THR A 169 38.47 59.13 50.29
CA THR A 169 39.57 58.89 51.23
C THR A 169 40.93 59.16 50.59
N LEU A 170 41.17 58.63 49.39
CA LEU A 170 42.43 58.85 48.66
C LEU A 170 42.64 60.33 48.30
N SER A 171 41.59 61.03 47.85
CA SER A 171 41.66 62.46 47.54
C SER A 171 41.91 63.33 48.78
N GLY A 172 41.28 63.00 49.91
CA GLY A 172 41.49 63.68 51.19
C GLY A 172 42.88 63.44 51.78
N SER A 173 43.38 62.21 51.67
CA SER A 173 44.74 61.86 52.10
C SER A 173 45.81 62.60 51.31
N ASN A 174 45.62 62.83 50.00
CA ASN A 174 46.54 63.63 49.20
C ASN A 174 46.56 65.11 49.61
N LYS A 175 45.40 65.71 49.93
CA LYS A 175 45.36 67.11 50.42
C LYS A 175 46.00 67.29 51.79
N ALA A 176 45.84 66.30 52.68
CA ALA A 176 46.51 66.31 53.97
C ALA A 176 48.04 66.15 53.81
N ALA A 177 48.48 65.28 52.90
CA ALA A 177 49.89 65.10 52.58
C ALA A 177 50.51 66.35 51.92
N GLU A 178 49.80 66.99 50.98
CA GLU A 178 50.22 68.27 50.36
C GLU A 178 50.36 69.37 51.40
N SER A 179 49.38 69.54 52.30
CA SER A 179 49.42 70.54 53.38
C SER A 179 50.58 70.33 54.36
N ILE A 180 50.90 69.08 54.70
CA ILE A 180 52.06 68.75 55.54
C ILE A 180 53.35 69.09 54.81
N VAL A 181 53.50 68.73 53.54
CA VAL A 181 54.71 69.06 52.75
C VAL A 181 54.88 70.58 52.58
N GLU A 182 53.81 71.31 52.29
CA GLU A 182 53.83 72.77 52.20
C GLU A 182 54.23 73.45 53.52
N SER A 183 53.86 72.87 54.68
CA SER A 183 54.26 73.40 56.00
C SER A 183 55.76 73.33 56.28
N TYR A 184 56.49 72.41 55.62
CA TYR A 184 57.95 72.27 55.76
C TYR A 184 58.74 73.12 54.73
N LEU A 185 58.05 73.73 53.77
CA LEU A 185 58.65 74.55 52.70
C LEU A 185 58.52 76.07 52.94
N LYS A 186 58.02 76.49 54.11
CA LYS A 186 58.04 77.88 54.61
C LYS A 186 59.05 78.04 55.73
#